data_AF-A0A0V0H053-F1
#
_entry.id   AF-A0A0V0H053-F1
#
_cell.length_a   1.000
_cell.length_b   1.000
_cell.length_c   1.000
_cell.angle_alpha   90.00
_cell.angle_beta   90.00
_cell.angle_gamma   90.00
#
_symmetry.space_group_name_H-M   'P 1'
#
loop_
_entity.id
_entity.type
_entity.pdbx_description
1 polymer ?
#
loop_
_entity_poly.entity_id
_entity_poly.type
_entity_poly.pdbx_seq_one_letter_code
_entity_poly.pdbx_strand_id
1 'polypeptide(L)'
;AFKGKEWEVVEEGFPHLKSLFLYKVYIRYWRARSDHFPYLERLFLGGCYSLDSIPRDFADITTLALIDISYCRQSVGNSAKQIQQDIQDNYGSSIEVHTRHLLKKAFR
;
A
#
# COMPACT_ATOMS: atom_id res chain seq x y z
N ALA A 1 -7.49 3.68 14.23
CA ALA A 1 -8.68 4.51 13.94
C ALA A 1 -8.31 5.64 12.96
N PHE A 2 -9.28 6.22 12.23
CA PHE A 2 -9.00 7.40 11.40
C PHE A 2 -8.89 8.65 12.29
N LYS A 3 -7.76 9.37 12.22
CA LYS A 3 -7.57 10.67 12.87
C LYS A 3 -7.27 11.71 11.81
N GLY A 4 -8.26 12.51 11.45
CA GLY A 4 -8.14 13.51 10.38
C GLY A 4 -7.79 12.85 9.04
N LYS A 5 -6.58 13.10 8.52
CA LYS A 5 -6.07 12.54 7.25
C LYS A 5 -5.18 11.31 7.46
N GLU A 6 -5.10 10.80 8.68
CA GLU A 6 -4.24 9.68 9.04
C GLU A 6 -5.06 8.43 9.28
N TRP A 7 -4.60 7.32 8.71
CA TRP A 7 -5.05 6.00 9.09
C TRP A 7 -3.94 5.29 9.83
N GLU A 8 -4.07 5.26 11.15
CA GLU A 8 -3.26 4.42 12.03
C GLU A 8 -4.03 3.12 12.28
N VAL A 9 -3.44 2.01 11.87
CA VAL A 9 -3.99 0.68 12.14
C VAL A 9 -3.83 0.41 13.63
N VAL A 10 -4.88 -0.14 14.25
CA VAL A 10 -4.87 -0.49 15.68
C VAL A 10 -3.83 -1.59 15.95
N GLU A 11 -3.38 -1.68 17.19
CA GLU A 11 -2.28 -2.58 17.60
C GLU A 11 -2.55 -4.04 17.21
N GLU A 12 -3.80 -4.48 17.29
CA GLU A 12 -4.23 -5.84 16.94
C GLU A 12 -4.27 -6.10 15.42
N GLY A 13 -4.27 -5.05 14.61
CA GLY A 13 -4.31 -5.16 13.15
C GLY A 13 -5.49 -5.97 12.60
N PHE A 14 -5.20 -6.70 11.52
CA PHE A 14 -6.14 -7.55 10.79
C PHE A 14 -5.50 -8.92 10.53
N PRO A 15 -5.40 -9.79 11.55
CA PRO A 15 -4.58 -11.00 11.52
C PRO A 15 -5.10 -12.11 10.61
N HIS A 16 -6.21 -11.92 9.91
CA HIS A 16 -6.76 -12.91 8.97
C HIS A 16 -7.12 -12.30 7.60
N LEU A 17 -6.80 -11.02 7.38
CA LEU A 17 -7.17 -10.33 6.16
C LEU A 17 -6.25 -10.70 5.02
N LYS A 18 -6.79 -11.40 4.01
CA LYS A 18 -6.05 -11.79 2.80
C LYS A 18 -6.11 -10.76 1.68
N SER A 19 -7.12 -9.90 1.66
CA SER A 19 -7.29 -8.90 0.60
C SER A 19 -7.80 -7.59 1.18
N LEU A 20 -7.09 -6.52 0.89
CA LEU A 20 -7.46 -5.17 1.31
C LEU A 20 -7.80 -4.33 0.09
N PHE A 21 -9.00 -3.76 0.09
CA PHE A 21 -9.49 -2.87 -0.96
C PHE A 21 -9.78 -1.48 -0.37
N LEU A 22 -9.05 -0.48 -0.84
CA LEU A 22 -9.30 0.93 -0.50
C LEU A 22 -9.75 1.68 -1.75
N TYR A 23 -10.96 2.24 -1.70
CA TYR A 23 -11.52 3.00 -2.81
C TYR A 23 -12.00 4.37 -2.37
N LYS A 24 -11.53 5.42 -3.05
CA LYS A 24 -11.88 6.83 -2.81
C LYS A 24 -11.76 7.23 -1.33
N VAL A 25 -10.81 6.63 -0.61
CA VAL A 25 -10.56 6.97 0.79
C VAL A 25 -9.77 8.27 0.89
N TYR A 26 -10.18 9.14 1.80
CA TYR A 26 -9.54 10.43 2.04
C TYR A 26 -8.44 10.31 3.11
N ILE A 27 -7.47 9.44 2.85
CA ILE A 27 -6.29 9.24 3.72
C ILE A 27 -5.09 9.86 3.03
N ARG A 28 -4.27 10.59 3.78
CA ARG A 28 -2.97 11.09 3.33
C ARG A 28 -1.83 10.24 3.84
N TYR A 29 -1.85 9.92 5.13
CA TYR A 29 -0.81 9.13 5.79
C TYR A 29 -1.39 7.80 6.24
N TRP A 30 -0.86 6.71 5.68
CA TRP A 30 -1.19 5.36 6.11
C TRP A 30 -0.06 4.86 7.02
N ARG A 31 -0.36 4.68 8.31
CA ARG A 31 0.55 4.21 9.35
C ARG A 31 0.20 2.76 9.68
N ALA A 32 0.96 1.83 9.13
CA ALA A 32 0.84 0.41 9.40
C ALA A 32 2.20 -0.28 9.30
N ARG A 33 2.34 -1.36 10.06
CA ARG A 33 3.47 -2.29 10.03
C ARG A 33 3.05 -3.59 9.34
N SER A 34 4.01 -4.43 8.98
CA SER A 34 3.75 -5.76 8.41
C SER A 34 2.94 -6.66 9.34
N ASP A 35 3.22 -6.62 10.65
CA ASP A 35 2.54 -7.44 11.67
C ASP A 35 1.06 -7.09 11.86
N HIS A 36 0.62 -5.92 11.40
CA HIS A 36 -0.80 -5.58 11.34
C HIS A 36 -1.55 -6.31 10.21
N PHE A 37 -0.84 -6.88 9.23
CA PHE A 37 -1.41 -7.55 8.05
C PHE A 37 -0.63 -8.84 7.69
N PRO A 38 -0.46 -9.78 8.64
CA PRO A 38 0.50 -10.87 8.50
C PRO A 38 0.17 -11.88 7.38
N TYR A 39 -1.07 -11.89 6.88
CA TYR A 39 -1.52 -12.79 5.80
C TYR A 39 -2.10 -12.03 4.59
N LEU A 40 -1.77 -10.75 4.43
CA LEU A 40 -2.25 -9.99 3.29
C LEU A 40 -1.62 -10.52 2.01
N GLU A 41 -2.46 -10.96 1.07
CA GLU A 41 -2.04 -11.49 -0.23
C GLU A 41 -2.21 -10.44 -1.33
N ARG A 42 -3.24 -9.59 -1.24
CA ARG A 42 -3.59 -8.64 -2.29
C ARG A 42 -3.96 -7.26 -1.74
N LEU A 43 -3.34 -6.23 -2.28
CA LEU A 43 -3.65 -4.83 -1.99
C LEU A 43 -4.20 -4.13 -3.24
N PHE A 44 -5.39 -3.56 -3.12
CA PHE A 44 -6.04 -2.79 -4.18
C PHE A 44 -6.28 -1.34 -3.73
N LEU A 45 -5.74 -0.38 -4.48
CA LEU A 45 -5.90 1.05 -4.23
C LEU A 45 -6.55 1.72 -5.45
N GLY A 46 -7.76 2.24 -5.29
CA GLY A 46 -8.50 2.90 -6.36
C GLY A 46 -8.95 4.30 -5.98
N GLY A 47 -8.58 5.33 -6.74
CA GLY A 47 -9.08 6.69 -6.50
C GLY A 47 -8.61 7.30 -5.17
N CYS A 48 -7.51 6.82 -4.60
CA CYS A 48 -6.95 7.33 -3.34
C CYS A 48 -6.08 8.56 -3.61
N TYR A 49 -6.70 9.65 -4.06
CA TYR A 49 -6.01 10.85 -4.57
C TYR A 49 -5.19 11.61 -3.53
N SER A 50 -5.47 11.38 -2.25
CA SER A 50 -4.81 12.05 -1.13
C SER A 50 -3.63 11.26 -0.57
N LEU A 51 -3.54 9.95 -0.85
CA LEU A 51 -2.56 9.04 -0.27
C LEU A 51 -1.17 9.37 -0.79
N ASP A 52 -0.21 9.55 0.13
CA ASP A 52 1.17 9.89 -0.25
C ASP A 52 1.96 8.63 -0.64
N SER A 53 1.88 7.54 0.12
CA SER A 53 2.58 6.28 -0.15
C SER A 53 1.93 5.07 0.55
N ILE A 54 2.31 3.86 0.12
CA ILE A 54 2.10 2.61 0.85
C ILE A 54 3.16 2.50 1.96
N PRO A 55 2.86 1.97 3.16
CA PRO A 55 3.87 1.71 4.18
C PRO A 55 4.98 0.79 3.66
N ARG A 56 6.25 1.18 3.86
CA ARG A 56 7.40 0.42 3.36
C ARG A 56 7.51 -0.97 3.99
N ASP A 57 7.10 -1.11 5.25
CA ASP A 57 7.02 -2.37 6.00
C ASP A 57 6.23 -3.47 5.28
N PHE A 58 5.40 -3.14 4.28
CA PHE A 58 4.70 -4.14 3.49
C PHE A 58 5.67 -5.05 2.69
N ALA A 59 6.94 -4.65 2.54
CA ALA A 59 7.99 -5.53 2.02
C ALA A 59 8.24 -6.76 2.90
N ASP A 60 7.92 -6.70 4.19
CA ASP A 60 8.12 -7.82 5.12
C ASP A 60 6.88 -8.73 5.23
N ILE A 61 5.81 -8.44 4.46
CA ILE A 61 4.62 -9.31 4.39
C ILE A 61 4.90 -10.43 3.38
N THR A 62 5.31 -11.58 3.89
CA THR A 62 5.75 -12.72 3.06
C THR A 62 4.65 -13.34 2.21
N THR A 63 3.37 -13.12 2.54
CA THR A 63 2.23 -13.60 1.75
C THR A 63 1.83 -12.66 0.63
N LEU A 64 2.36 -11.44 0.59
CA LEU A 64 1.94 -10.43 -0.38
C LEU A 64 2.33 -10.88 -1.78
N ALA A 65 1.35 -10.94 -2.68
CA ALA A 65 1.53 -11.41 -4.05
C ALA A 65 1.19 -10.33 -5.08
N LEU A 66 0.29 -9.40 -4.75
CA LEU A 66 -0.19 -8.39 -5.69
C LEU A 66 -0.42 -7.02 -5.02
N ILE A 67 0.06 -5.98 -5.68
CA ILE A 67 -0.34 -4.59 -5.46
C ILE A 67 -0.94 -4.03 -6.76
N ASP A 68 -2.20 -3.64 -6.73
CA ASP A 68 -2.90 -3.02 -7.86
C ASP A 68 -3.34 -1.59 -7.50
N ILE A 69 -2.88 -0.62 -8.29
CA ILE A 69 -3.09 0.80 -8.07
C ILE A 69 -3.75 1.41 -9.30
N SER A 70 -4.87 2.08 -9.09
CA SER A 70 -5.55 2.89 -10.09
C SER A 70 -5.94 4.27 -9.56
N TYR A 71 -5.82 5.30 -10.40
CA TYR A 71 -6.28 6.66 -10.06
C TYR A 71 -5.71 7.19 -8.72
N CYS A 72 -4.44 6.92 -8.45
CA CYS A 72 -3.72 7.40 -7.26
C CYS A 72 -2.56 8.33 -7.67
N ARG A 73 -1.90 8.96 -6.70
CA ARG A 73 -0.70 9.77 -6.99
C ARG A 73 0.44 8.90 -7.50
N GLN A 74 1.30 9.48 -8.34
CA GLN A 74 2.53 8.84 -8.81
C GLN A 74 3.42 8.34 -7.66
N SER A 75 3.42 9.05 -6.51
CA SER A 75 4.17 8.65 -5.32
C SER A 75 3.71 7.31 -4.74
N VAL A 76 2.42 6.98 -4.83
CA VAL A 76 1.87 5.68 -4.40
C VAL A 76 2.42 4.57 -5.30
N GLY A 77 2.38 4.77 -6.62
CA GLY A 77 2.99 3.84 -7.59
C GLY A 77 4.49 3.65 -7.37
N ASN A 78 5.22 4.74 -7.07
CA ASN A 78 6.65 4.66 -6.77
C ASN A 78 6.91 3.87 -5.48
N SER A 79 6.11 4.07 -4.42
CA SER A 79 6.25 3.29 -3.19
C SER A 79 5.97 1.80 -3.40
N ALA A 80 5.01 1.44 -4.26
CA ALA A 80 4.75 0.04 -4.60
C ALA A 80 5.92 -0.62 -5.33
N LYS A 81 6.55 0.10 -6.27
CA LYS A 81 7.76 -0.38 -6.94
C LYS A 81 8.95 -0.51 -5.99
N GLN A 82 9.06 0.39 -5.00
CA GLN A 82 10.09 0.27 -3.98
C GLN A 82 9.87 -0.98 -3.11
N ILE A 83 8.63 -1.26 -2.70
CA ILE A 83 8.28 -2.49 -1.97
C ILE A 83 8.62 -3.73 -2.81
N GLN A 84 8.28 -3.73 -4.09
CA GLN A 84 8.62 -4.82 -5.01
C GLN A 84 10.14 -5.07 -5.08
N GLN A 85 10.93 -4.00 -5.17
CA GLN A 85 12.39 -4.10 -5.17
C GLN A 85 12.93 -4.60 -3.82
N ASP A 86 12.43 -4.05 -2.71
CA ASP A 86 12.85 -4.46 -1.36
C ASP A 86 12.56 -5.96 -1.12
N ILE A 87 11.42 -6.48 -1.59
CA ILE A 87 11.09 -7.92 -1.51
C ILE A 87 12.09 -8.76 -2.32
N GLN A 88 12.42 -8.32 -3.54
CA GLN A 88 13.38 -9.02 -4.39
C GLN A 88 14.79 -9.04 -3.79
N ASP A 89 15.23 -7.92 -3.23
CA ASP A 89 16.57 -7.77 -2.64
C ASP A 89 16.71 -8.56 -1.33
N ASN A 90 15.68 -8.56 -0.48
CA ASN A 90 15.73 -9.19 0.85
C ASN A 90 15.41 -10.69 0.83
N TYR A 91 14.49 -11.13 -0.05
CA TYR A 91 13.93 -12.48 -0.02
C TYR A 91 14.07 -13.26 -1.33
N GLY A 92 14.62 -12.64 -2.39
CA GLY A 92 14.73 -13.27 -3.70
C GLY A 92 13.39 -13.60 -4.37
N SER A 93 12.29 -13.10 -3.80
CA SER A 93 10.91 -13.32 -4.26
C SER A 93 10.43 -12.11 -5.07
N SER A 94 9.41 -12.30 -5.90
CA SER A 94 8.84 -11.20 -6.69
C SER A 94 7.33 -11.18 -6.55
N ILE A 95 6.77 -9.96 -6.52
CA ILE A 95 5.34 -9.71 -6.46
C ILE A 95 4.89 -8.97 -7.71
N GLU A 96 3.61 -9.08 -8.06
CA GLU A 96 3.03 -8.30 -9.15
C GLU A 96 2.70 -6.88 -8.68
N VAL A 97 3.11 -5.88 -9.47
CA VAL A 97 2.73 -4.47 -9.26
C VAL A 97 2.07 -3.92 -10.51
N HIS A 98 0.77 -3.67 -10.41
CA HIS A 98 -0.02 -3.07 -11.48
C HIS A 98 -0.30 -1.60 -11.15
N THR A 99 0.04 -0.71 -12.09
CA THR A 99 -0.24 0.73 -11.94
C THR A 99 -0.98 1.26 -13.16
N ARG A 100 -2.11 1.94 -12.95
CA ARG A 100 -2.97 2.47 -14.00
C ARG A 100 -3.41 3.89 -13.65
N HIS A 101 -3.44 4.78 -14.64
CA HIS A 101 -3.95 6.14 -14.49
C HIS A 101 -3.36 6.91 -13.29
N LEU A 102 -2.04 6.82 -13.08
CA LEU A 102 -1.35 7.55 -12.01
C LEU A 102 -1.34 9.06 -12.29
N LEU A 103 -1.61 9.84 -11.26
CA LEU A 103 -1.64 11.30 -11.32
C LEU A 103 -0.24 11.86 -11.06
N LYS A 104 0.31 12.60 -12.03
CA LYS A 104 1.53 13.39 -11.83
C LYS A 104 1.25 14.50 -10.81
N LYS A 105 2.23 14.86 -9.98
CA LYS A 105 2.15 16.08 -9.17
C LYS A 105 1.92 17.25 -10.13
N ALA A 106 0.85 18.01 -9.91
CA ALA A 106 0.77 19.35 -10.47
C ALA A 106 1.88 20.17 -9.79
N PHE A 107 2.83 20.68 -10.58
CA PHE A 107 3.73 21.73 -10.10
C PHE A 107 2.85 22.90 -9.67
N ARG A 108 2.89 23.24 -8.38
CA ARG A 108 2.44 24.53 -7.87
C ARG A 108 3.67 25.40 -7.74
#